data_AF-A0A7S1MPK5-F1
#
_entry.id   AF-A0A7S1MPK5-F1
#
_cell.length_a   1.000
_cell.length_b   1.000
_cell.length_c   1.000
_cell.angle_alpha   90.00
_cell.angle_beta   90.00
_cell.angle_gamma   90.00
#
_symmetry.space_group_name_H-M   'P 1'
#
loop_
_entity.id
_entity.type
_entity.pdbx_description
1 polymer ?
#
loop_
_entity_poly.entity_id
_entity_poly.type
_entity_poly.pdbx_seq_one_letter_code
_entity_poly.pdbx_strand_id
1 'polypeptide(L)'
;TREPLIEEYSIAAKVWGFSMNDLCELARNSVLQSGYSAEWKAEKLGRRFFFSSSLGNDPNKSHMSNIRQAYRFEAYHAEIALLVRMSGRDVPRSMTTAAEENRFVEEESWPDAPIIVSTQNE
;
A
#
# COMPACT_ATOMS: atom_id res chain seq x y z
N THR A 1 -11.68 -28.25 2.84
CA THR A 1 -11.76 -27.16 3.83
C THR A 1 -12.87 -26.20 3.42
N ARG A 2 -13.56 -25.56 4.38
CA ARG A 2 -14.72 -24.66 4.13
C ARG A 2 -14.31 -23.20 3.89
N GLU A 3 -13.11 -22.80 4.28
CA GLU A 3 -12.59 -21.44 4.16
C GLU A 3 -11.10 -21.47 3.77
N PRO A 4 -10.77 -21.81 2.52
CA PRO A 4 -9.39 -22.12 2.10
C PRO A 4 -8.42 -20.95 2.34
N LEU A 5 -8.83 -19.71 2.08
CA LEU A 5 -7.99 -18.53 2.26
C LEU A 5 -7.62 -18.28 3.73
N ILE A 6 -8.58 -18.49 4.64
CA ILE A 6 -8.35 -18.29 6.09
C ILE A 6 -7.38 -19.35 6.61
N GLU A 7 -7.45 -20.56 6.08
CA GLU A 7 -6.52 -21.64 6.42
C GLU A 7 -5.08 -21.31 5.97
N GLU A 8 -4.90 -20.79 4.76
CA GLU A 8 -3.59 -20.35 4.26
C GLU A 8 -2.98 -19.26 5.15
N TYR A 9 -3.74 -18.22 5.50
CA TYR A 9 -3.27 -17.18 6.42
C TYR A 9 -2.96 -17.73 7.82
N SER A 10 -3.75 -18.68 8.31
CA SER A 10 -3.53 -19.32 9.61
C SER A 10 -2.26 -20.16 9.63
N ILE A 11 -1.95 -20.84 8.54
CA ILE A 11 -0.70 -21.60 8.37
C ILE A 11 0.48 -20.63 8.26
N ALA A 12 0.37 -19.59 7.41
CA ALA A 12 1.38 -18.55 7.24
C ALA A 12 1.77 -17.90 8.57
N ALA A 13 0.77 -17.54 9.38
CA ALA A 13 0.98 -16.96 10.70
C ALA A 13 1.80 -17.88 11.62
N LYS A 14 1.49 -19.18 11.63
CA LYS A 14 2.18 -20.17 12.45
C LYS A 14 3.61 -20.44 11.97
N VAL A 15 3.80 -20.56 10.65
CA VAL A 15 5.09 -20.94 10.05
C VAL A 15 6.09 -19.78 10.07
N TRP A 16 5.65 -18.57 9.76
CA TRP A 16 6.52 -17.39 9.65
C TRP A 16 6.46 -16.44 10.84
N GLY A 17 5.63 -16.75 11.85
CA GLY A 17 5.49 -15.92 13.05
C GLY A 17 4.85 -14.56 12.75
N PHE A 18 3.96 -14.47 11.74
CA PHE A 18 3.29 -13.22 11.42
C PHE A 18 2.33 -12.81 12.52
N SER A 19 2.42 -11.54 12.91
CA SER A 19 1.45 -10.91 13.79
C SER A 19 0.16 -10.59 13.05
N MET A 20 -0.90 -10.24 13.79
CA MET A 20 -2.16 -9.80 13.19
C MET A 20 -1.95 -8.59 12.25
N ASN A 21 -1.08 -7.65 12.63
CA ASN A 21 -0.80 -6.47 11.82
C ASN A 21 -0.12 -6.84 10.48
N ASP A 22 0.71 -7.89 10.47
CA ASP A 22 1.37 -8.38 9.25
C ASP A 22 0.35 -9.06 8.31
N LEU A 23 -0.58 -9.84 8.87
CA LEU A 23 -1.68 -10.44 8.09
C LEU A 23 -2.62 -9.38 7.52
N CYS A 24 -2.94 -8.34 8.29
CA CYS A 24 -3.73 -7.21 7.82
C CYS A 24 -3.03 -6.43 6.71
N GLU A 25 -1.71 -6.24 6.80
CA GLU A 25 -0.90 -5.65 5.74
C GLU A 25 -0.97 -6.50 4.46
N LEU A 26 -0.80 -7.82 4.56
CA LEU A 26 -0.92 -8.75 3.43
C LEU A 26 -2.32 -8.73 2.79
N ALA A 27 -3.37 -8.76 3.61
CA ALA A 27 -4.75 -8.72 3.14
C ALA A 27 -5.08 -7.40 2.45
N ARG A 28 -4.64 -6.26 3.01
CA ARG A 28 -4.78 -4.93 2.40
C ARG A 28 -4.10 -4.90 1.04
N ASN A 29 -2.86 -5.37 0.95
CA ASN A 29 -2.10 -5.37 -0.30
C ASN A 29 -2.72 -6.29 -1.37
N SER A 30 -3.32 -7.41 -0.95
CA SER A 30 -4.09 -8.29 -1.84
C SER A 30 -5.28 -7.57 -2.48
N VAL A 31 -6.02 -6.77 -1.69
CA VAL A 31 -7.09 -5.92 -2.22
C VAL A 31 -6.55 -4.88 -3.20
N LEU A 32 -5.44 -4.22 -2.86
CA LEU A 32 -4.82 -3.22 -3.74
C LEU A 32 -4.40 -3.80 -5.10
N GLN A 33 -3.80 -4.99 -5.10
CA GLN A 33 -3.33 -5.69 -6.29
C GLN A 33 -4.43 -6.38 -7.11
N SER A 34 -5.60 -6.59 -6.51
CA SER A 34 -6.72 -7.22 -7.20
C SER A 34 -7.22 -6.41 -8.40
N GLY A 35 -7.91 -7.07 -9.33
CA GLY A 35 -8.59 -6.44 -10.48
C GLY A 35 -9.94 -5.80 -10.16
N TYR A 36 -10.32 -5.63 -8.88
CA TYR A 36 -11.58 -4.99 -8.53
C TYR A 36 -11.60 -3.48 -8.86
N SER A 37 -12.81 -2.94 -9.05
CA SER A 37 -12.98 -1.52 -9.37
C SER A 37 -12.49 -0.59 -8.25
N ALA A 38 -12.17 0.64 -8.59
CA ALA A 38 -11.72 1.64 -7.63
C ALA A 38 -12.79 1.93 -6.55
N GLU A 39 -14.06 1.93 -6.93
CA GLU A 39 -15.20 2.14 -6.03
C GLU A 39 -15.28 1.01 -5.01
N TRP A 40 -15.11 -0.24 -5.44
CA TRP A 40 -15.10 -1.39 -4.55
C TRP A 40 -13.91 -1.33 -3.59
N LYS A 41 -12.71 -1.00 -4.09
CA LYS A 41 -11.53 -0.82 -3.24
C LYS A 41 -11.70 0.32 -2.24
N ALA A 42 -12.32 1.43 -2.64
CA ALA A 42 -12.64 2.55 -1.74
C ALA A 42 -13.64 2.16 -0.65
N GLU A 43 -14.63 1.33 -0.99
CA GLU A 43 -15.55 0.76 -0.02
C GLU A 43 -14.82 -0.11 1.02
N LYS A 44 -13.89 -0.97 0.57
CA LYS A 44 -13.19 -1.91 1.47
C LYS A 44 -12.01 -1.33 2.23
N LEU A 45 -11.25 -0.39 1.67
CA LEU A 45 -10.01 0.14 2.26
C LEU A 45 -10.09 1.62 2.64
N GLY A 46 -11.13 2.32 2.20
CA GLY A 46 -11.29 3.76 2.42
C GLY A 46 -11.06 4.57 1.15
N ARG A 47 -11.65 5.77 1.08
CA ARG A 47 -11.64 6.61 -0.13
C ARG A 47 -10.24 6.97 -0.63
N ARG A 48 -9.25 6.97 0.24
CA ARG A 48 -7.87 7.37 -0.04
C ARG A 48 -6.92 6.18 -0.27
N PHE A 49 -7.43 4.98 -0.51
CA PHE A 49 -6.65 3.72 -0.54
C PHE A 49 -5.42 3.73 -1.48
N PHE A 50 -5.41 4.61 -2.48
CA PHE A 50 -4.35 4.74 -3.49
C PHE A 50 -3.15 5.57 -3.02
N PHE A 51 -3.25 6.30 -1.90
CA PHE A 51 -2.08 6.95 -1.30
C PHE A 51 -1.15 5.90 -0.67
N SER A 52 0.14 6.10 -0.88
CA SER A 52 1.19 5.19 -0.38
C SER A 52 1.59 5.51 1.05
N SER A 53 1.34 6.73 1.54
CA SER A 53 1.58 7.07 2.94
C SER A 53 0.46 6.55 3.87
N SER A 54 0.58 6.87 5.16
CA SER A 54 -0.46 6.61 6.15
C SER A 54 -1.79 7.31 5.83
N LEU A 55 -1.82 8.33 4.97
CA LEU A 55 -3.06 8.98 4.49
C LEU A 55 -3.97 8.01 3.72
N GLY A 56 -3.37 7.01 3.06
CA GLY A 56 -4.08 5.99 2.30
C GLY A 56 -4.47 4.75 3.11
N ASN A 57 -4.27 4.78 4.43
CA ASN A 57 -4.70 3.72 5.31
C ASN A 57 -5.86 4.20 6.20
N ASP A 58 -6.97 3.45 6.18
CA ASP A 58 -8.05 3.59 7.15
C ASP A 58 -8.01 2.40 8.12
N PRO A 59 -7.47 2.56 9.35
CA PRO A 59 -7.34 1.47 10.31
C PRO A 59 -8.66 0.81 10.71
N ASN A 60 -9.79 1.52 10.60
CA ASN A 60 -11.10 0.95 10.92
C ASN A 60 -11.58 -0.05 9.87
N LYS A 61 -10.99 -0.01 8.67
CA LYS A 61 -11.31 -0.90 7.56
C LYS A 61 -10.22 -1.94 7.31
N SER A 62 -8.95 -1.51 7.27
CA SER A 62 -7.83 -2.40 6.98
C SER A 62 -7.34 -3.18 8.20
N HIS A 63 -7.66 -2.72 9.42
CA HIS A 63 -7.11 -3.20 10.69
C HIS A 63 -5.58 -3.09 10.82
N MET A 64 -4.91 -2.49 9.83
CA MET A 64 -3.46 -2.28 9.84
C MET A 64 -3.14 -0.94 10.51
N SER A 65 -2.09 -0.92 11.33
CA SER A 65 -1.69 0.31 12.02
C SER A 65 -1.09 1.36 11.10
N ASN A 66 -1.42 2.63 11.31
CA ASN A 66 -0.85 3.74 10.54
C ASN A 66 0.68 3.84 10.68
N ILE A 67 1.23 3.46 11.84
CA ILE A 67 2.67 3.41 12.07
C ILE A 67 3.33 2.38 11.13
N ARG A 68 2.69 1.24 10.86
CA ARG A 68 3.19 0.24 9.89
C ARG A 68 3.29 0.85 8.49
N GLN A 69 2.21 1.47 8.01
CA GLN A 69 2.19 2.10 6.68
C GLN A 69 3.21 3.24 6.57
N ALA A 70 3.30 4.10 7.59
CA ALA A 70 4.27 5.19 7.63
C ALA A 70 5.71 4.67 7.55
N TYR A 71 6.05 3.63 8.32
CA TYR A 71 7.37 3.01 8.26
C TYR A 71 7.70 2.46 6.88
N ARG A 72 6.77 1.75 6.22
CA ARG A 72 6.99 1.23 4.85
C ARG A 72 7.24 2.36 3.86
N PHE A 73 6.46 3.43 3.96
CA PHE A 73 6.58 4.61 3.12
C PHE A 73 7.92 5.32 3.30
N GLU A 74 8.35 5.53 4.55
CA GLU A 74 9.64 6.15 4.88
C GLU A 74 10.81 5.30 4.43
N ALA A 75 10.76 3.98 4.67
CA ALA A 75 11.80 3.04 4.25
C ALA A 75 12.00 3.07 2.73
N TYR A 76 10.91 3.01 1.95
CA TYR A 76 10.98 3.12 0.49
C TYR A 76 11.67 4.41 0.03
N HIS A 77 11.28 5.56 0.60
CA HIS A 77 11.87 6.85 0.21
C HIS A 77 13.34 6.95 0.62
N ALA A 78 13.71 6.39 1.77
CA ALA A 78 15.09 6.31 2.22
C ALA A 78 15.95 5.44 1.27
N GLU A 79 15.43 4.29 0.83
CA GLU A 79 16.11 3.39 -0.11
C GLU A 79 16.29 4.05 -1.49
N ILE A 80 15.26 4.71 -2.02
CA ILE A 80 15.38 5.48 -3.27
C ILE A 80 16.43 6.58 -3.14
N ALA A 81 16.39 7.36 -2.05
CA ALA A 81 17.36 8.43 -1.82
C ALA A 81 18.80 7.89 -1.75
N LEU A 82 18.99 6.72 -1.14
CA LEU A 82 20.26 6.02 -1.12
C LEU A 82 20.71 5.63 -2.54
N LEU A 83 19.81 5.05 -3.35
CA LEU A 83 20.13 4.67 -4.73
C LEU A 83 20.55 5.85 -5.59
N VAL A 84 19.81 6.97 -5.51
CA VAL A 84 20.16 8.22 -6.22
C VAL A 84 21.55 8.70 -5.79
N ARG A 85 21.81 8.73 -4.48
CA ARG A 85 23.09 9.16 -3.93
C ARG A 85 24.26 8.26 -4.35
N MET A 86 24.08 6.95 -4.35
CA MET A 86 25.15 5.98 -4.65
C MET A 86 25.40 5.83 -6.15
N SER A 87 24.34 5.90 -6.97
CA SER A 87 24.46 5.77 -8.42
C SER A 87 24.87 7.08 -9.11
N GLY A 88 24.62 8.23 -8.47
CA GLY A 88 24.76 9.55 -9.08
C GLY A 88 23.77 9.79 -10.22
N ARG A 89 22.73 8.96 -10.33
CA ARG A 89 21.69 9.01 -11.37
C ARG A 89 20.35 9.30 -10.72
N ASP A 90 19.48 9.94 -11.47
CA ASP A 90 18.08 10.00 -11.08
C ASP A 90 17.45 8.61 -11.19
N VAL A 91 16.71 8.21 -10.17
CA VAL A 91 16.05 6.89 -10.08
C VAL A 91 14.54 7.15 -10.02
N PRO A 92 13.76 6.66 -11.00
CA PRO A 92 12.33 6.91 -11.02
C PRO A 92 11.67 6.29 -9.78
N ARG A 93 10.77 7.07 -9.16
CA ARG A 93 9.98 6.64 -8.00
C ARG A 93 8.65 6.06 -8.45
N SER A 94 8.27 4.94 -7.85
CA SER A 94 6.92 4.37 -7.92
C SER A 94 5.94 5.00 -6.92
N MET A 95 6.38 5.48 -5.77
CA MET A 95 5.49 6.13 -4.79
C MET A 95 5.58 7.65 -4.85
N THR A 96 4.43 8.31 -4.65
CA THR A 96 4.31 9.74 -4.40
C THR A 96 4.96 10.14 -3.07
N THR A 97 5.50 11.35 -3.00
CA THR A 97 6.02 11.94 -1.77
C THR A 97 4.88 12.41 -0.85
N ALA A 98 5.17 12.59 0.43
CA ALA A 98 4.19 13.12 1.38
C ALA A 98 3.68 14.52 0.97
N ALA A 99 4.56 15.35 0.40
CA ALA A 99 4.18 16.67 -0.10
C ALA A 99 3.26 16.58 -1.33
N GLU A 100 3.48 15.62 -2.24
CA GLU A 100 2.58 15.35 -3.36
C GLU A 100 1.20 14.89 -2.86
N GLU A 101 1.17 13.93 -1.94
CA GLU A 101 -0.09 13.41 -1.37
C GLU A 101 -0.88 14.48 -0.61
N ASN A 102 -0.22 15.35 0.16
CA ASN A 102 -0.88 16.45 0.86
C ASN A 102 -1.54 17.44 -0.12
N ARG A 103 -0.88 17.76 -1.25
CA ARG A 103 -1.46 18.64 -2.28
C ARG A 103 -2.74 18.04 -2.87
N PHE A 104 -2.73 16.74 -3.20
CA PHE A 104 -3.94 16.07 -3.69
C PHE A 104 -5.09 16.12 -2.68
N VAL A 105 -4.79 16.00 -1.39
CA VAL A 105 -5.80 16.14 -0.32
C VAL A 105 -6.34 17.56 -0.25
N GLU A 106 -5.49 18.57 -0.34
CA GLU A 106 -5.89 19.99 -0.29
C GLU A 106 -6.73 20.41 -1.50
N GLU A 107 -6.40 19.90 -2.68
CA GLU A 107 -7.09 20.19 -3.93
C GLU A 107 -8.35 19.33 -4.15
N GLU A 108 -8.62 18.37 -3.25
CA GLU A 108 -9.64 17.34 -3.40
C GLU A 108 -9.54 16.61 -4.76
N SER A 109 -8.31 16.50 -5.27
CA SER A 109 -7.96 15.95 -6.57
C SER A 109 -7.46 14.51 -6.43
N TRP A 110 -7.63 13.73 -7.50
CA TRP A 110 -7.31 12.30 -7.54
C TRP A 110 -6.21 12.07 -8.58
N PRO A 111 -5.17 11.27 -8.28
CA PRO A 111 -4.17 10.93 -9.29
C PRO A 111 -4.83 10.13 -10.42
N ASP A 112 -4.51 10.48 -11.67
CA ASP A 112 -5.14 9.91 -12.88
C ASP A 112 -4.98 8.38 -13.01
N ALA A 113 -4.04 7.78 -12.25
CA ALA A 113 -3.99 6.34 -12.03
C ALA A 113 -3.38 6.02 -10.65
N PRO A 114 -3.93 5.05 -9.90
CA PRO A 114 -3.18 4.49 -8.78
C PRO A 114 -1.88 3.91 -9.34
N ILE A 115 -0.73 4.32 -8.78
CA ILE A 115 0.59 3.83 -9.16
C ILE A 115 0.79 2.42 -8.58
N ILE A 116 -0.10 1.52 -8.95
CA ILE A 116 0.14 0.09 -8.90
C ILE A 116 0.23 -0.28 -10.37
N VAL A 117 1.42 -0.08 -10.93
CA VAL A 117 1.74 -0.48 -12.29
C VAL A 117 1.57 -2.00 -12.33
N SER A 118 0.38 -2.44 -12.71
CA SER A 118 0.21 -3.75 -13.32
C SER A 118 1.21 -3.81 -14.47
N THR A 119 2.04 -4.85 -14.50
CA THR A 119 2.98 -5.12 -15.59
C THR A 119 2.29 -5.39 -16.94
N GLN A 120 0.99 -5.14 -17.07
CA GLN A 120 0.29 -5.15 -18.35
C GLN A 120 0.53 -3.82 -19.06
N ASN A 121 1.76 -3.69 -19.56
CA ASN A 121 2.01 -2.98 -20.79
C ASN A 121 1.24 -3.70 -21.90
N GLU A 122 0.27 -3.02 -22.51
CA GLU A 122 0.04 -3.06 -23.96
C GLU A 122 0.12 -1.62 -24.49
#